data_AF-A0A7H0LJ34-F1
#
_entry.id   AF-A0A7H0LJ34-F1
#
_cell.length_a   1.000
_cell.length_b   1.000
_cell.length_c   1.000
_cell.angle_alpha   90.00
_cell.angle_beta   90.00
_cell.angle_gamma   90.00
#
_symmetry.space_group_name_H-M   'P 1'
#
loop_
_entity.id
_entity.type
_entity.pdbx_description
1 polymer ?
#
loop_
_entity_poly.entity_id
_entity_poly.type
_entity_poly.pdbx_seq_one_letter_code
_entity_poly.pdbx_strand_id
1 'polypeptide(L)'
;MPNLDGGHYFFTGIVPVNNTGIVQHEAMKSSPIHMVREALETLPTALQSHASEKIGIQSPFARSLRTHFARIVVLDEPFYNGRDHADALVSAIRGTDLLEAQPVDALACPYLLVMIDFDPADAQGKGEPRGYFEELWRLMPAELTAVFRYCYGFDAVTDAASFAGFILACQVETTMPFNDYWVGAPQLPSLSTAMLAAVPIVGLAVPLLLAWCWHWSWWQGLLLGIGGALLGVLIDYWLVMRRGGKPFPAAPNSTLRDVLKALYLQQAFTRFVIARQGADPATLGPAFRAFLAEHRPGDLDAPTQSPGVIRSHFPKGAA
;
A
#
# COMPACT_ATOMS: atom_id res chain seq x y z
N MET A 1 -4.38 -5.14 -8.85
CA MET A 1 -5.07 -4.05 -8.11
C MET A 1 -4.13 -2.85 -8.15
N PRO A 2 -4.63 -1.61 -8.10
CA PRO A 2 -3.73 -0.47 -8.11
C PRO A 2 -2.84 -0.49 -6.85
N ASN A 3 -1.54 -0.21 -7.01
CA ASN A 3 -0.61 -0.01 -5.88
C ASN A 3 -1.01 1.20 -5.00
N LEU A 4 -1.99 1.98 -5.43
CA LEU A 4 -2.65 3.02 -4.68
C LEU A 4 -4.08 2.56 -4.41
N ASP A 5 -4.47 2.41 -3.15
CA ASP A 5 -5.84 2.05 -2.77
C ASP A 5 -6.21 2.64 -1.41
N GLY A 6 -7.50 2.93 -1.20
CA GLY A 6 -7.98 3.50 0.06
C GLY A 6 -7.29 4.80 0.51
N GLY A 7 -6.67 5.54 -0.42
CA GLY A 7 -5.89 6.75 -0.13
C GLY A 7 -4.44 6.51 0.29
N HIS A 8 -3.94 5.27 0.23
CA HIS A 8 -2.57 4.89 0.61
C HIS A 8 -1.87 4.18 -0.54
N TYR A 9 -0.54 4.35 -0.61
CA TYR A 9 0.29 3.65 -1.58
C TYR A 9 0.98 2.46 -0.91
N PHE A 10 0.86 1.28 -1.52
CA PHE A 10 1.43 0.01 -1.08
C PHE A 10 2.59 -0.35 -2.01
N PHE A 11 3.78 0.13 -1.67
CA PHE A 11 4.95 -0.20 -2.47
C PHE A 11 5.45 -1.59 -2.08
N THR A 12 5.58 -2.46 -3.08
CA THR A 12 6.32 -3.72 -2.95
C THR A 12 7.40 -3.76 -4.03
N GLY A 13 8.65 -3.91 -3.62
CA GLY A 13 9.80 -4.01 -4.52
C GLY A 13 10.62 -5.25 -4.23
N ILE A 14 11.17 -5.86 -5.29
CA ILE A 14 12.07 -7.01 -5.23
C ILE A 14 13.41 -6.57 -5.81
N VAL A 15 14.37 -6.26 -4.94
CA VAL A 15 15.65 -5.65 -5.32
C VAL A 15 16.76 -6.72 -5.33
N PRO A 16 17.39 -7.01 -6.47
CA PRO A 16 18.39 -8.07 -6.57
C PRO A 16 19.68 -7.69 -5.84
N VAL A 17 20.16 -8.60 -4.98
CA VAL A 17 21.41 -8.42 -4.23
C VAL A 17 22.55 -9.10 -4.96
N ASN A 18 23.68 -8.40 -5.07
CA ASN A 18 24.89 -8.99 -5.62
C ASN A 18 25.39 -10.09 -4.67
N ASN A 19 25.49 -11.32 -5.18
CA ASN A 19 26.00 -12.46 -4.41
C ASN A 19 27.37 -12.94 -4.90
N THR A 20 28.10 -12.10 -5.63
CA THR A 20 29.41 -12.44 -6.20
C THR A 20 30.54 -11.75 -5.47
N GLY A 21 31.64 -12.49 -5.28
CA GLY A 21 32.88 -11.97 -4.71
C GLY A 21 32.84 -11.72 -3.21
N ILE A 22 33.90 -11.08 -2.73
CA ILE A 22 34.08 -10.64 -1.34
C ILE A 22 34.22 -9.13 -1.38
N VAL A 23 33.44 -8.45 -0.55
CA VAL A 23 33.49 -7.01 -0.37
C VAL A 23 34.13 -6.70 0.97
N GLN A 24 34.83 -5.57 1.04
CA GLN A 24 35.33 -5.03 2.30
C GLN A 24 34.48 -3.85 2.72
N HIS A 25 33.89 -3.93 3.91
CA HIS A 25 33.21 -2.83 4.57
C HIS A 25 33.90 -2.58 5.91
N GLU A 26 34.52 -1.41 6.05
CA GLU A 26 35.34 -1.08 7.22
C GLU A 26 36.43 -2.15 7.49
N ALA A 27 36.39 -2.78 8.67
CA ALA A 27 37.30 -3.85 9.05
C ALA A 27 36.83 -5.25 8.61
N MET A 28 35.61 -5.39 8.09
CA MET A 28 35.02 -6.67 7.75
C MET A 28 35.17 -7.01 6.27
N LYS A 29 35.49 -8.27 5.98
CA LYS A 29 35.51 -8.84 4.62
C LYS A 29 34.50 -9.98 4.58
N SER A 30 33.44 -9.81 3.81
CA SER A 30 32.38 -10.82 3.70
C SER A 30 31.69 -10.78 2.34
N SER A 31 30.73 -11.68 2.12
CA SER A 31 29.88 -11.65 0.94
C SER A 31 28.96 -10.41 0.98
N PRO A 32 28.57 -9.85 -0.17
CA PRO A 32 27.73 -8.65 -0.16
C PRO A 32 26.36 -8.91 0.50
N ILE A 33 25.79 -10.10 0.36
CA ILE A 33 24.56 -10.48 1.06
C ILE A 33 24.70 -10.45 2.60
N HIS A 34 25.86 -10.83 3.13
CA HIS A 34 26.10 -10.74 4.57
C HIS A 34 26.16 -9.28 5.03
N MET A 35 26.76 -8.40 4.22
CA MET A 35 26.80 -6.97 4.54
C MET A 35 25.39 -6.33 4.52
N VAL A 36 24.52 -6.76 3.60
CA VAL A 36 23.11 -6.33 3.59
C VAL A 36 22.40 -6.79 4.87
N ARG A 37 22.63 -8.03 5.31
CA ARG A 37 22.03 -8.55 6.56
C ARG A 37 22.48 -7.76 7.77
N GLU A 38 23.77 -7.46 7.86
CA GLU A 38 24.32 -6.63 8.93
C GLU A 38 23.70 -5.23 8.92
N ALA A 39 23.57 -4.61 7.75
CA ALA A 39 22.90 -3.32 7.62
C ALA A 39 21.44 -3.36 8.10
N LEU A 40 20.72 -4.45 7.81
CA LEU A 40 19.34 -4.63 8.29
C LEU A 40 19.25 -4.96 9.79
N GLU A 41 20.19 -5.74 10.32
CA GLU A 41 20.25 -6.10 11.75
C GLU A 41 20.59 -4.89 12.63
N THR A 42 21.43 -3.99 12.12
CA THR A 42 21.81 -2.75 12.80
C THR A 42 20.81 -1.60 12.60
N LEU A 43 19.86 -1.75 11.67
CA LEU A 43 18.84 -0.73 11.42
C LEU A 43 17.88 -0.65 12.62
N PRO A 44 17.75 0.51 13.28
CA PRO A 44 16.89 0.61 14.45
C PRO A 44 15.41 0.43 14.04
N THR A 45 14.67 -0.26 14.89
CA THR A 45 13.23 -0.49 14.72
C THR A 45 12.42 0.56 15.46
N ALA A 46 11.11 0.59 15.22
CA ALA A 46 10.23 1.53 15.91
C ALA A 46 10.21 1.27 17.43
N LEU A 47 10.08 2.34 18.21
CA LEU A 47 9.96 2.31 19.68
C LEU A 47 8.56 1.83 20.13
N GLN A 48 8.19 0.62 19.70
CA GLN A 48 6.88 0.01 19.92
C GLN A 48 6.82 -1.00 21.08
N SER A 49 7.95 -1.23 21.75
CA SER A 49 8.04 -2.13 22.90
C SER A 49 8.80 -1.45 24.03
N HIS A 50 8.57 -1.91 25.26
CA HIS A 50 9.34 -1.39 26.40
C HIS A 50 10.85 -1.64 26.26
N ALA A 51 11.26 -2.69 25.54
CA ALA A 51 12.66 -2.96 25.25
C ALA A 51 13.24 -1.94 24.27
N SER A 52 12.54 -1.65 23.17
CA SER A 52 12.98 -0.65 22.20
C SER A 52 12.95 0.77 22.76
N GLU A 53 11.92 1.15 23.54
CA GLU A 53 11.85 2.44 24.24
C GLU A 53 13.08 2.70 25.13
N LYS A 54 13.62 1.69 25.81
CA LYS A 54 14.83 1.83 26.65
C LYS A 54 16.10 2.09 25.85
N ILE A 55 16.18 1.55 24.64
CA ILE A 55 17.32 1.78 23.73
C ILE A 55 17.31 3.24 23.27
N GLY A 56 16.12 3.79 23.02
CA GLY A 56 15.93 5.21 22.67
C GLY A 56 16.40 5.58 21.26
N ILE A 57 16.78 4.59 20.44
CA ILE A 57 17.17 4.77 19.04
C ILE A 57 15.95 4.44 18.17
N GLN A 58 15.41 5.45 17.49
CA GLN A 58 14.19 5.35 16.71
C GLN A 58 14.48 4.92 15.26
N SER A 59 13.52 4.24 14.63
CA SER A 59 13.57 3.93 13.20
C SER A 59 13.73 5.19 12.34
N PRO A 60 14.63 5.21 11.33
CA PRO A 60 14.79 6.35 10.42
C PRO A 60 13.52 6.63 9.61
N PHE A 61 12.68 5.62 9.36
CA PHE A 61 11.40 5.79 8.66
C PHE A 61 10.42 6.66 9.44
N ALA A 62 10.55 6.75 10.76
CA ALA A 62 9.74 7.63 11.61
C ALA A 62 10.00 9.13 11.37
N ARG A 63 11.04 9.49 10.59
CA ARG A 63 11.30 10.88 10.16
C ARG A 63 10.29 11.36 9.12
N SER A 64 9.65 10.46 8.38
CA SER A 64 8.60 10.82 7.42
C SER A 64 7.23 10.75 8.10
N LEU A 65 6.46 11.83 7.99
CA LEU A 65 5.06 11.89 8.45
C LEU A 65 4.08 11.22 7.47
N ARG A 66 4.60 10.49 6.49
CA ARG A 66 3.80 9.77 5.49
C ARG A 66 3.97 8.25 5.62
N THR A 67 5.00 7.77 6.29
CA THR A 67 5.31 6.32 6.34
C THR A 67 4.54 5.64 7.46
N HIS A 68 3.54 4.84 7.10
CA HIS A 68 2.78 4.03 8.06
C HIS A 68 3.56 2.79 8.48
N PHE A 69 4.13 2.12 7.48
CA PHE A 69 4.79 0.84 7.67
C PHE A 69 5.94 0.68 6.68
N ALA A 70 7.06 0.15 7.15
CA ALA A 70 8.20 -0.19 6.32
C ALA A 70 8.80 -1.51 6.82
N ARG A 71 8.97 -2.47 5.91
CA ARG A 71 9.59 -3.75 6.17
C ARG A 71 10.53 -4.10 5.02
N ILE A 72 11.75 -4.47 5.37
CA ILE A 72 12.74 -4.96 4.43
C ILE A 72 13.18 -6.34 4.92
N VAL A 73 13.11 -7.34 4.04
CA VAL A 73 13.53 -8.72 4.35
C VAL A 73 14.39 -9.27 3.23
N VAL A 74 15.33 -10.15 3.60
CA VAL A 74 16.14 -10.89 2.65
C VAL A 74 15.40 -12.15 2.24
N LEU A 75 15.30 -12.39 0.93
CA LEU A 75 14.82 -13.61 0.29
C LEU A 75 16.01 -14.31 -0.35
N ASP A 76 16.52 -15.38 0.28
CA ASP A 76 17.65 -16.14 -0.28
C ASP A 76 17.20 -17.07 -1.41
N GLU A 77 16.14 -17.84 -1.14
CA GLU A 77 15.54 -18.80 -2.06
C GLU A 77 14.01 -18.82 -1.84
N PRO A 78 13.22 -19.09 -2.89
CA PRO A 78 11.80 -19.31 -2.73
C PRO A 78 11.60 -20.72 -2.18
N PHE A 79 11.07 -20.85 -0.95
CA PHE A 79 10.64 -22.16 -0.44
C PHE A 79 9.29 -22.63 -1.04
N TYR A 80 8.84 -21.99 -2.12
CA TYR A 80 7.53 -22.24 -2.71
C TYR A 80 7.61 -23.38 -3.73
N ASN A 81 7.01 -24.51 -3.36
CA ASN A 81 6.76 -25.65 -4.26
C ASN A 81 5.28 -25.65 -4.67
N GLY A 82 4.85 -24.63 -5.41
CA GLY A 82 3.52 -24.57 -5.98
C GLY A 82 3.53 -24.98 -7.45
N ARG A 83 2.37 -25.43 -7.94
CA ARG A 83 2.18 -25.70 -9.36
C ARG A 83 1.87 -24.41 -10.10
N ASP A 84 2.27 -24.33 -11.36
CA ASP A 84 1.79 -23.33 -12.29
C ASP A 84 0.25 -23.32 -12.29
N HIS A 85 -0.33 -22.13 -12.11
CA HIS A 85 -1.77 -21.96 -12.19
C HIS A 85 -2.25 -22.30 -13.60
N ALA A 86 -3.08 -23.33 -13.71
CA ALA A 86 -3.77 -23.70 -14.94
C ALA A 86 -5.28 -23.69 -14.74
N ASP A 87 -6.01 -23.23 -15.76
CA ASP A 87 -7.48 -23.27 -15.76
C ASP A 87 -7.94 -24.74 -15.66
N ALA A 88 -8.87 -25.01 -14.75
CA ALA A 88 -9.34 -26.37 -14.46
C ALA A 88 -10.02 -27.01 -15.68
N LEU A 89 -10.75 -26.23 -16.48
CA LEU A 89 -11.43 -26.68 -17.69
C LEU A 89 -10.42 -27.01 -18.79
N VAL A 90 -9.41 -26.15 -18.94
CA VAL A 90 -8.30 -26.39 -19.88
C VAL A 90 -7.51 -27.63 -19.49
N SER A 91 -7.23 -27.79 -18.19
CA SER A 91 -6.46 -28.91 -17.65
C SER A 91 -7.19 -30.24 -17.83
N ALA A 92 -8.52 -30.24 -17.65
CA ALA A 92 -9.38 -31.40 -17.87
C ALA A 92 -9.45 -31.80 -19.35
N ILE A 93 -9.60 -30.82 -20.27
CA ILE A 93 -9.61 -31.08 -21.72
C ILE A 93 -8.26 -31.65 -22.18
N ARG A 94 -7.15 -31.15 -21.62
CA ARG A 94 -5.80 -31.59 -21.96
C ARG A 94 -5.38 -32.91 -21.29
N GLY A 95 -6.18 -33.45 -20.36
CA GLY A 95 -5.81 -34.64 -19.60
C GLY A 95 -4.52 -34.46 -18.79
N THR A 96 -4.32 -33.26 -18.24
CA THR A 96 -3.07 -32.92 -17.55
C THR A 96 -2.95 -33.73 -16.26
N ASP A 97 -1.84 -34.45 -16.08
CA ASP A 97 -1.58 -35.19 -14.84
C ASP A 97 -1.24 -34.20 -13.71
N LEU A 98 -2.17 -34.09 -12.76
CA LEU A 98 -2.03 -33.20 -11.59
C LEU A 98 -1.16 -33.82 -10.48
N LEU A 99 -0.66 -35.04 -10.66
CA LEU A 99 0.23 -35.71 -9.71
C LEU A 99 1.70 -35.65 -10.13
N GLU A 100 1.98 -35.38 -11.40
CA GLU A 100 3.35 -35.21 -11.91
C GLU A 100 4.01 -34.00 -11.24
N ALA A 101 5.25 -34.14 -10.75
CA ALA A 101 5.95 -33.02 -10.12
C ALA A 101 6.43 -32.01 -11.17
N GLN A 102 6.21 -30.72 -10.90
CA GLN A 102 6.73 -29.63 -11.74
C GLN A 102 8.14 -29.21 -11.29
N PRO A 103 8.93 -28.57 -12.15
CA PRO A 103 10.23 -28.02 -11.77
C PRO A 103 10.09 -27.05 -10.60
N VAL A 104 11.03 -27.10 -9.66
CA VAL A 104 11.11 -26.12 -8.58
C VAL A 104 11.87 -24.90 -9.11
N ASP A 105 11.22 -23.75 -9.12
CA ASP A 105 11.86 -22.48 -9.49
C ASP A 105 12.95 -22.11 -8.49
N ALA A 106 14.06 -21.60 -9.00
CA ALA A 106 15.15 -21.06 -8.19
C ALA A 106 15.40 -19.60 -8.56
N LEU A 107 15.73 -18.79 -7.55
CA LEU A 107 16.14 -17.41 -7.77
C LEU A 107 17.62 -17.39 -8.22
N ALA A 108 17.92 -16.57 -9.24
CA ALA A 108 19.28 -16.44 -9.76
C ALA A 108 20.25 -15.79 -8.74
N CYS A 109 19.71 -15.02 -7.79
CA CYS A 109 20.44 -14.38 -6.70
C CYS A 109 19.48 -14.14 -5.52
N PRO A 110 19.98 -13.83 -4.32
CA PRO A 110 19.15 -13.33 -3.23
C PRO A 110 18.53 -11.98 -3.59
N TYR A 111 17.36 -11.70 -3.05
CA TYR A 111 16.65 -10.43 -3.24
C TYR A 111 16.31 -9.78 -1.90
N LEU A 112 16.19 -8.45 -1.90
CA LEU A 112 15.50 -7.71 -0.85
C LEU A 112 14.04 -7.53 -1.25
N LEU A 113 13.14 -8.04 -0.41
CA LEU A 113 11.74 -7.66 -0.46
C LEU A 113 11.56 -6.40 0.38
N VAL A 114 11.19 -5.32 -0.29
CA VAL A 114 10.95 -3.98 0.29
C VAL A 114 9.46 -3.71 0.24
N MET A 115 8.83 -3.58 1.40
CA MET A 115 7.42 -3.25 1.53
C MET A 115 7.29 -1.95 2.30
N ILE A 116 6.69 -0.94 1.69
CA ILE A 116 6.51 0.37 2.33
C ILE A 116 5.12 0.91 2.01
N ASP A 117 4.36 1.15 3.08
CA ASP A 117 3.02 1.72 2.99
C ASP A 117 3.06 3.17 3.45
N PHE A 118 2.56 4.06 2.60
CA PHE A 118 2.67 5.49 2.85
C PHE A 118 1.50 6.31 2.30
N ASP A 119 1.33 7.50 2.88
CA ASP A 119 0.38 8.48 2.37
C ASP A 119 0.93 9.16 1.12
N PRO A 120 0.21 9.15 -0.01
CA PRO A 120 0.56 9.96 -1.16
C PRO A 120 0.39 11.45 -0.82
N ALA A 121 1.19 12.32 -1.44
CA ALA A 121 1.04 13.77 -1.23
C ALA A 121 -0.28 14.32 -1.80
N ASP A 122 -0.84 13.64 -2.80
CA ASP A 122 -2.11 13.94 -3.45
C ASP A 122 -3.05 12.74 -3.34
N ALA A 123 -4.34 12.99 -3.11
CA ALA A 123 -5.34 11.93 -2.91
C ALA A 123 -5.54 11.02 -4.14
N GLN A 124 -5.18 11.48 -5.35
CA GLN A 124 -5.19 10.66 -6.57
C GLN A 124 -3.82 10.03 -6.86
N GLY A 125 -2.83 10.19 -5.98
CA GLY A 125 -1.49 9.65 -6.11
C GLY A 125 -0.66 10.28 -7.23
N LYS A 126 -0.98 11.50 -7.65
CA LYS A 126 -0.25 12.16 -8.75
C LYS A 126 1.22 12.38 -8.37
N GLY A 127 2.13 11.80 -9.16
CA GLY A 127 3.57 11.90 -8.93
C GLY A 127 4.13 10.86 -7.94
N GLU A 128 3.26 10.03 -7.38
CA GLU A 128 3.65 8.89 -6.55
C GLU A 128 3.83 7.64 -7.40
N PRO A 129 4.71 6.71 -7.00
CA PRO A 129 5.50 6.67 -5.75
C PRO A 129 6.84 7.45 -5.78
N ARG A 130 7.19 8.11 -6.89
CA ARG A 130 8.48 8.79 -7.05
C ARG A 130 8.70 9.88 -6.00
N GLY A 131 7.72 10.75 -5.78
CA GLY A 131 7.82 11.86 -4.82
C GLY A 131 8.16 11.39 -3.41
N TYR A 132 7.53 10.30 -2.95
CA TYR A 132 7.83 9.67 -1.67
C TYR A 132 9.27 9.16 -1.58
N PHE A 133 9.79 8.43 -2.56
CA PHE A 133 11.16 7.92 -2.50
C PHE A 133 12.22 9.02 -2.57
N GLU A 134 11.95 10.10 -3.29
CA GLU A 134 12.81 11.28 -3.28
C GLU A 134 12.83 11.96 -1.91
N GLU A 135 11.70 12.02 -1.21
CA GLU A 135 11.62 12.49 0.18
C GLU A 135 12.38 11.56 1.13
N LEU A 136 12.15 10.25 1.02
CA LEU A 136 12.80 9.25 1.86
C LEU A 136 14.32 9.32 1.74
N TRP A 137 14.85 9.47 0.52
CA TRP A 137 16.27 9.68 0.29
C TRP A 137 16.81 10.94 0.97
N ARG A 138 16.06 12.05 0.97
CA ARG A 138 16.46 13.28 1.68
C ARG A 138 16.48 13.09 3.19
N LEU A 139 15.59 12.26 3.74
CA LEU A 139 15.44 12.05 5.18
C LEU A 139 16.43 11.02 5.76
N MET A 140 16.84 10.02 4.98
CA MET A 140 17.66 8.90 5.46
C MET A 140 18.63 8.33 4.39
N PRO A 141 19.47 9.17 3.75
CA PRO A 141 20.33 8.71 2.66
C PRO A 141 21.40 7.72 3.14
N ALA A 142 21.92 7.90 4.35
CA ALA A 142 22.95 7.04 4.92
C ALA A 142 22.43 5.62 5.18
N GLU A 143 21.24 5.53 5.79
CA GLU A 143 20.60 4.26 6.11
C GLU A 143 20.16 3.52 4.83
N LEU A 144 19.61 4.23 3.84
CA LEU A 144 19.27 3.63 2.55
C LEU A 144 20.52 3.15 1.80
N THR A 145 21.61 3.94 1.84
CA THR A 145 22.89 3.53 1.22
C THR A 145 23.44 2.27 1.91
N ALA A 146 23.38 2.19 3.23
CA ALA A 146 23.85 1.01 3.96
C ALA A 146 23.13 -0.27 3.52
N VAL A 147 21.80 -0.19 3.33
CA VAL A 147 20.98 -1.34 2.90
C VAL A 147 21.20 -1.69 1.42
N PHE A 148 21.20 -0.71 0.52
CA PHE A 148 21.09 -0.98 -0.91
C PHE A 148 22.42 -0.98 -1.67
N ARG A 149 23.54 -0.55 -1.08
CA ARG A 149 24.83 -0.42 -1.80
C ARG A 149 25.38 -1.69 -2.45
N TYR A 150 24.94 -2.85 -1.97
CA TYR A 150 25.34 -4.15 -2.50
C TYR A 150 24.28 -4.75 -3.44
N CYS A 151 23.24 -3.99 -3.78
CA CYS A 151 22.25 -4.37 -4.79
C CYS A 151 22.73 -4.00 -6.20
N TYR A 152 22.29 -4.76 -7.20
CA TYR A 152 22.64 -4.48 -8.59
C TYR A 152 22.05 -3.14 -9.06
N GLY A 153 22.87 -2.29 -9.67
CA GLY A 153 22.47 -1.00 -10.22
C GLY A 153 22.45 0.15 -9.20
N PHE A 154 22.73 -0.10 -7.93
CA PHE A 154 22.79 0.96 -6.91
C PHE A 154 24.01 1.89 -7.10
N ASP A 155 25.06 1.42 -7.77
CA ASP A 155 26.25 2.21 -8.13
C ASP A 155 25.94 3.45 -8.96
N ALA A 156 24.80 3.47 -9.66
CA ALA A 156 24.30 4.64 -10.40
C ALA A 156 23.53 5.66 -9.53
N VAL A 157 23.22 5.32 -8.27
CA VAL A 157 22.47 6.21 -7.36
C VAL A 157 23.41 7.25 -6.75
N THR A 158 23.13 8.52 -7.05
CA THR A 158 23.94 9.66 -6.57
C THR A 158 23.10 10.73 -5.87
N ASP A 159 21.78 10.72 -6.07
CA ASP A 159 20.83 11.69 -5.56
C ASP A 159 19.44 11.08 -5.34
N ALA A 160 18.50 11.91 -4.89
CA ALA A 160 17.13 11.49 -4.63
C ALA A 160 16.40 10.95 -5.88
N ALA A 161 16.61 11.59 -7.03
CA ALA A 161 15.90 11.26 -8.27
C ALA A 161 16.38 9.93 -8.85
N SER A 162 17.70 9.67 -8.80
CA SER A 162 18.33 8.41 -9.18
C SER A 162 17.98 7.29 -8.21
N PHE A 163 17.90 7.54 -6.89
CA PHE A 163 17.41 6.55 -5.93
C PHE A 163 15.96 6.14 -6.22
N ALA A 164 15.08 7.12 -6.46
CA ALA A 164 13.70 6.84 -6.86
C ALA A 164 13.66 6.08 -8.20
N GLY A 165 14.52 6.40 -9.17
CA GLY A 165 14.64 5.63 -10.41
C GLY A 165 15.02 4.16 -10.17
N PHE A 166 16.02 3.94 -9.33
CA PHE A 166 16.51 2.62 -8.95
C PHE A 166 15.42 1.77 -8.28
N ILE A 167 14.78 2.27 -7.22
CA ILE A 167 13.84 1.47 -6.43
C ILE A 167 12.54 1.18 -7.20
N LEU A 168 12.10 2.11 -8.06
CA LEU A 168 10.90 1.94 -8.87
C LEU A 168 11.07 0.95 -10.01
N ALA A 169 12.30 0.78 -10.52
CA ALA A 169 12.59 -0.28 -11.47
C ALA A 169 12.42 -1.69 -10.86
N CYS A 170 12.44 -1.79 -9.53
CA CYS A 170 12.27 -3.04 -8.79
C CYS A 170 10.82 -3.28 -8.32
N GLN A 171 9.88 -2.38 -8.63
CA GLN A 171 8.50 -2.50 -8.16
C GLN A 171 7.77 -3.67 -8.81
N VAL A 172 7.04 -4.43 -8.01
CA VAL A 172 6.11 -5.47 -8.48
C VAL A 172 4.67 -5.06 -8.21
N GLU A 173 3.72 -5.57 -8.99
CA GLU A 173 2.30 -5.38 -8.70
C GLU A 173 1.91 -6.20 -7.47
N THR A 174 1.35 -5.54 -6.45
CA THR A 174 0.84 -6.19 -5.23
C THR A 174 -0.68 -6.03 -5.12
N THR A 175 -1.33 -6.98 -4.45
CA THR A 175 -2.80 -7.02 -4.30
C THR A 175 -3.28 -6.99 -2.85
N MET A 176 -2.40 -6.84 -1.87
CA MET A 176 -2.78 -6.84 -0.45
C MET A 176 -2.31 -5.56 0.26
N PRO A 177 -3.22 -4.61 0.55
CA PRO A 177 -2.92 -3.52 1.46
C PRO A 177 -2.75 -4.04 2.89
N PHE A 178 -1.75 -3.57 3.64
CA PHE A 178 -1.60 -3.91 5.06
C PHE A 178 -2.48 -3.05 5.99
N ASN A 179 -2.91 -1.87 5.51
CA ASN A 179 -3.79 -0.97 6.24
C ASN A 179 -5.01 -0.58 5.40
N ASP A 180 -6.20 -0.84 5.94
CA ASP A 180 -7.46 -0.27 5.48
C ASP A 180 -8.15 0.36 6.68
N TYR A 181 -8.32 1.68 6.64
CA TYR A 181 -8.90 2.48 7.72
C TYR A 181 -10.41 2.74 7.55
N TRP A 182 -11.06 2.07 6.59
CA TRP A 182 -12.51 2.14 6.47
C TRP A 182 -13.21 1.48 7.66
N VAL A 183 -13.89 2.30 8.47
CA VAL A 183 -14.73 1.84 9.59
C VAL A 183 -16.11 1.36 9.11
N GLY A 184 -16.50 1.69 7.88
CA GLY A 184 -17.77 1.32 7.25
C GLY A 184 -17.61 1.08 5.76
N ALA A 185 -18.71 0.74 5.07
CA ALA A 185 -18.67 0.47 3.64
C ALA A 185 -18.22 1.72 2.85
N PRO A 186 -17.21 1.60 1.96
CA PRO A 186 -16.77 2.71 1.14
C PRO A 186 -17.90 3.16 0.21
N GLN A 187 -18.00 4.47 -0.02
CA GLN A 187 -18.96 5.04 -0.96
C GLN A 187 -18.44 4.83 -2.39
N LEU A 188 -18.70 3.65 -2.94
CA LEU A 188 -18.30 3.31 -4.30
C LEU A 188 -19.32 3.84 -5.32
N PRO A 189 -18.87 4.49 -6.40
CA PRO A 189 -19.76 4.89 -7.48
C PRO A 189 -20.32 3.63 -8.17
N SER A 190 -21.62 3.40 -8.03
CA SER A 190 -22.28 2.26 -8.68
C SER A 190 -22.60 2.57 -10.15
N LEU A 191 -22.53 1.53 -10.98
CA LEU A 191 -23.08 1.57 -12.34
C LEU A 191 -24.60 1.40 -12.25
N SER A 192 -25.35 2.22 -12.99
CA SER A 192 -26.80 2.05 -13.10
C SER A 192 -27.11 0.73 -13.80
N THR A 193 -27.88 -0.14 -13.14
CA THR A 193 -28.34 -1.41 -13.72
C THR A 193 -29.18 -1.18 -14.97
N ALA A 194 -29.95 -0.08 -15.02
CA ALA A 194 -30.71 0.32 -16.19
C ALA A 194 -29.79 0.71 -17.37
N MET A 195 -28.68 1.40 -17.11
CA MET A 195 -27.71 1.74 -18.16
C MET A 195 -27.01 0.49 -18.68
N LEU A 196 -26.61 -0.43 -17.79
CA LEU A 196 -26.01 -1.69 -18.20
C LEU A 196 -27.00 -2.51 -19.03
N ALA A 197 -28.25 -2.66 -18.60
CA ALA A 197 -29.26 -3.40 -19.37
C ALA A 197 -29.57 -2.75 -20.74
N ALA A 198 -29.47 -1.41 -20.86
CA ALA A 198 -29.78 -0.71 -22.10
C ALA A 198 -28.83 -1.06 -23.24
N VAL A 199 -27.54 -1.26 -22.98
CA VAL A 199 -26.52 -1.55 -24.02
C VAL A 199 -26.83 -2.85 -24.80
N PRO A 200 -27.01 -4.03 -24.16
CA PRO A 200 -27.36 -5.26 -24.86
C PRO A 200 -28.78 -5.22 -25.43
N ILE A 201 -29.72 -4.52 -24.79
CA ILE A 201 -31.09 -4.34 -25.32
C ILE A 201 -31.06 -3.55 -26.63
N VAL A 202 -30.29 -2.46 -26.71
CA VAL A 202 -30.09 -1.69 -27.95
C VAL A 202 -29.36 -2.54 -28.98
N GLY A 203 -28.34 -3.29 -28.56
CA GLY A 203 -27.62 -4.24 -29.40
C GLY A 203 -28.51 -5.31 -30.03
N LEU A 204 -29.57 -5.73 -29.34
CA LEU A 204 -30.58 -6.65 -29.85
C LEU A 204 -31.65 -5.96 -30.72
N ALA A 205 -32.19 -4.84 -30.24
CA ALA A 205 -33.35 -4.19 -30.84
C ALA A 205 -33.02 -3.47 -32.15
N VAL A 206 -31.85 -2.83 -32.26
CA VAL A 206 -31.47 -2.08 -33.47
C VAL A 206 -31.38 -2.99 -34.69
N PRO A 207 -30.64 -4.12 -34.69
CA PRO A 207 -30.59 -5.02 -35.85
C PRO A 207 -31.95 -5.62 -36.23
N LEU A 208 -32.82 -5.91 -35.25
CA LEU A 208 -34.18 -6.38 -35.50
C LEU A 208 -35.05 -5.31 -36.19
N LEU A 209 -34.96 -4.05 -35.74
CA LEU A 209 -35.65 -2.93 -36.36
C LEU A 209 -35.12 -2.65 -37.77
N LEU A 210 -33.80 -2.71 -37.99
CA LEU A 210 -33.21 -2.52 -39.31
C LEU A 210 -33.62 -3.65 -40.27
N ALA A 211 -33.68 -4.89 -39.80
CA ALA A 211 -34.15 -6.01 -40.60
C ALA A 211 -35.62 -5.84 -41.02
N TRP A 212 -36.47 -5.32 -40.12
CA TRP A 212 -37.85 -4.96 -40.45
C TRP A 212 -37.90 -3.84 -41.49
N CYS A 213 -37.17 -2.74 -41.29
CA CYS A 213 -37.22 -1.56 -42.15
C CYS A 213 -36.65 -1.80 -43.56
N TRP A 214 -35.65 -2.67 -43.70
CA TRP A 214 -35.00 -2.97 -44.98
C TRP A 214 -35.43 -4.30 -45.62
N HIS A 215 -36.51 -4.92 -45.14
CA HIS A 215 -37.04 -6.21 -45.63
C HIS A 215 -35.99 -7.33 -45.65
N TRP A 216 -35.05 -7.33 -44.71
CA TRP A 216 -34.15 -8.48 -44.53
C TRP A 216 -34.93 -9.66 -43.98
N SER A 217 -34.40 -10.87 -44.18
CA SER A 217 -34.99 -12.04 -43.52
C SER A 217 -34.92 -11.86 -42.00
N TRP A 218 -35.99 -12.22 -41.30
CA TRP A 218 -36.07 -12.08 -39.85
C TRP A 218 -34.96 -12.87 -39.12
N TRP A 219 -34.49 -13.97 -39.72
CA TRP A 219 -33.35 -14.75 -39.22
C TRP A 219 -32.02 -13.98 -39.27
N GLN A 220 -31.77 -13.20 -40.32
CA GLN A 220 -30.58 -12.34 -40.40
C GLN A 220 -30.64 -11.23 -39.33
N GLY A 221 -31.81 -10.63 -39.13
CA GLY A 221 -32.03 -9.66 -38.06
C GLY A 221 -31.82 -10.25 -36.67
N LEU A 222 -32.29 -11.48 -36.44
CA LEU A 222 -32.10 -12.19 -35.17
C LEU A 222 -30.63 -12.54 -34.91
N LEU A 223 -29.91 -13.07 -35.90
CA LEU A 223 -28.49 -13.40 -35.76
C LEU A 223 -27.64 -12.15 -35.48
N LEU A 224 -27.89 -11.06 -36.20
CA LEU A 224 -27.22 -9.78 -35.95
C LEU A 224 -27.62 -9.18 -34.59
N GLY A 225 -28.87 -9.34 -34.18
CA GLY A 225 -29.36 -8.93 -32.86
C GLY A 225 -28.69 -9.69 -31.72
N ILE A 226 -28.54 -11.01 -31.84
CA ILE A 226 -27.81 -11.83 -30.87
C ILE A 226 -26.34 -11.41 -30.83
N GLY A 227 -25.71 -11.21 -31.99
CA GLY A 227 -24.33 -10.72 -32.07
C GLY A 227 -24.16 -9.34 -31.42
N GLY A 228 -25.09 -8.42 -31.65
CA GLY A 228 -25.11 -7.09 -31.06
C GLY A 228 -25.34 -7.12 -29.54
N ALA A 229 -26.22 -8.00 -29.06
CA ALA A 229 -26.44 -8.21 -27.63
C ALA A 229 -25.18 -8.77 -26.94
N LEU A 230 -24.52 -9.76 -27.55
CA LEU A 230 -23.26 -10.33 -27.04
C LEU A 230 -22.16 -9.26 -27.00
N LEU A 231 -22.03 -8.45 -28.04
CA LEU A 231 -21.11 -7.31 -28.05
C LEU A 231 -21.45 -6.30 -26.94
N GLY A 232 -22.74 -6.03 -26.71
CA GLY A 232 -23.21 -5.19 -25.61
C GLY A 232 -22.81 -5.72 -24.25
N VAL A 233 -22.98 -7.02 -24.00
CA VAL A 233 -22.52 -7.69 -22.76
C VAL A 233 -21.01 -7.60 -22.59
N LEU A 234 -20.24 -7.75 -23.68
CA LEU A 234 -18.78 -7.58 -23.63
C LEU A 234 -18.37 -6.14 -23.32
N ILE A 235 -19.09 -5.14 -23.85
CA ILE A 235 -18.88 -3.72 -23.54
C ILE A 235 -19.20 -3.46 -22.06
N ASP A 236 -20.31 -3.98 -21.55
CA ASP A 236 -20.68 -3.85 -20.13
C ASP A 236 -19.64 -4.50 -19.23
N TYR A 237 -19.19 -5.71 -19.55
CA TYR A 237 -18.11 -6.38 -18.84
C TYR A 237 -16.85 -5.52 -18.81
N TRP A 238 -16.43 -4.99 -19.96
CA TRP A 238 -15.27 -4.10 -20.03
C TRP A 238 -15.46 -2.82 -19.21
N LEU A 239 -16.66 -2.21 -19.23
CA LEU A 239 -16.98 -1.02 -18.44
C LEU A 239 -16.93 -1.30 -16.94
N VAL A 240 -17.51 -2.42 -16.51
CA VAL A 240 -17.49 -2.88 -15.11
C VAL A 240 -16.05 -3.13 -14.67
N MET A 241 -15.26 -3.88 -15.43
CA MET A 241 -13.85 -4.14 -15.10
C MET A 241 -13.02 -2.85 -15.07
N ARG A 242 -13.23 -1.95 -16.03
CA ARG A 242 -12.52 -0.66 -16.07
C ARG A 242 -12.87 0.27 -14.91
N ARG A 243 -14.12 0.25 -14.42
CA ARG A 243 -14.52 1.03 -13.25
C ARG A 243 -14.15 0.35 -11.93
N GLY A 244 -14.28 -0.97 -11.86
CA GLY A 244 -13.93 -1.78 -10.69
C GLY A 244 -12.44 -1.84 -10.42
N GLY A 245 -11.60 -1.64 -11.44
CA GLY A 245 -10.15 -1.52 -11.28
C GLY A 245 -9.65 -0.17 -10.77
N LYS A 246 -10.55 0.80 -10.49
CA LYS A 246 -10.15 2.09 -9.91
C LYS A 246 -9.87 1.95 -8.40
N PRO A 247 -8.87 2.66 -7.87
CA PRO A 247 -8.65 2.76 -6.44
C PRO A 247 -9.92 3.16 -5.68
N PHE A 248 -10.12 2.59 -4.51
CA PHE A 248 -11.09 3.09 -3.55
C PHE A 248 -10.71 4.50 -3.09
N PRO A 249 -11.72 5.34 -2.80
CA PRO A 249 -11.47 6.67 -2.25
C PRO A 249 -10.78 6.57 -0.89
N ALA A 250 -10.01 7.61 -0.56
CA ALA A 250 -9.40 7.75 0.75
C ALA A 250 -10.46 7.70 1.86
N ALA A 251 -10.20 6.94 2.91
CA ALA A 251 -11.03 6.98 4.10
C ALA A 251 -10.90 8.37 4.77
N PRO A 252 -11.99 8.92 5.35
CA PRO A 252 -11.88 10.18 6.08
C PRO A 252 -10.94 10.07 7.28
N ASN A 253 -10.05 11.06 7.45
CA ASN A 253 -9.09 11.13 8.57
C ASN A 253 -8.19 9.89 8.69
N SER A 254 -7.75 9.32 7.56
CA SER A 254 -6.93 8.10 7.52
C SER A 254 -5.43 8.34 7.34
N THR A 255 -5.00 9.59 7.15
CA THR A 255 -3.56 9.88 6.99
C THR A 255 -2.81 9.58 8.28
N LEU A 256 -1.51 9.34 8.21
CA LEU A 256 -0.67 9.12 9.38
C LEU A 256 -0.77 10.29 10.36
N ARG A 257 -0.89 11.52 9.85
CA ARG A 257 -1.05 12.72 10.68
C ARG A 257 -2.37 12.69 11.46
N ASP A 258 -3.47 12.28 10.83
CA ASP A 258 -4.76 12.09 11.49
C ASP A 258 -4.70 10.98 12.53
N VAL A 259 -4.09 9.83 12.19
CA VAL A 259 -3.94 8.68 13.09
C VAL A 259 -3.11 9.05 14.32
N LEU A 260 -1.97 9.72 14.13
CA LEU A 260 -1.11 10.18 15.24
C LEU A 260 -1.84 11.18 16.12
N LYS A 261 -2.65 12.08 15.53
CA LYS A 261 -3.47 13.01 16.30
C LYS A 261 -4.55 12.29 17.10
N ALA A 262 -5.23 11.32 16.51
CA ALA A 262 -6.25 10.53 17.17
C ALA A 262 -5.67 9.73 18.35
N LEU A 263 -4.53 9.06 18.16
CA LEU A 263 -3.84 8.32 19.23
C LEU A 263 -3.39 9.23 20.38
N TYR A 264 -2.88 10.42 20.05
CA TYR A 264 -2.54 11.44 21.04
C TYR A 264 -3.77 11.89 21.84
N LEU A 265 -4.85 12.27 21.14
CA LEU A 265 -6.09 12.75 21.78
C LEU A 265 -6.74 11.66 22.63
N GLN A 266 -6.69 10.40 22.19
CA GLN A 266 -7.18 9.27 22.98
C GLN A 266 -6.44 9.20 24.33
N GLN A 267 -5.11 9.24 24.31
CA GLN A 267 -4.29 9.21 25.54
C GLN A 267 -4.52 10.45 26.42
N ALA A 268 -4.54 11.64 25.81
CA ALA A 268 -4.76 12.90 26.51
C ALA A 268 -6.12 12.91 27.19
N PHE A 269 -7.17 12.52 26.47
CA PHE A 269 -8.53 12.50 26.96
C PHE A 269 -8.72 11.45 28.05
N THR A 270 -8.11 10.27 27.92
CA THR A 270 -8.10 9.27 29.00
C THR A 270 -7.52 9.85 30.29
N ARG A 271 -6.40 10.58 30.22
CA ARG A 271 -5.79 11.23 31.39
C ARG A 271 -6.69 12.33 31.96
N PHE A 272 -7.28 13.15 31.10
CA PHE A 272 -8.24 14.17 31.51
C PHE A 272 -9.42 13.55 32.27
N VAL A 273 -10.02 12.48 31.74
CA VAL A 273 -11.14 11.79 32.39
C VAL A 273 -10.71 11.22 33.74
N ILE A 274 -9.54 10.57 33.83
CA ILE A 274 -8.99 10.04 35.09
C ILE A 274 -8.83 11.17 36.13
N ALA A 275 -8.23 12.30 35.75
CA ALA A 275 -7.99 13.43 36.65
C ALA A 275 -9.29 14.12 37.12
N ARG A 276 -10.38 13.99 36.36
CA ARG A 276 -11.67 14.62 36.66
C ARG A 276 -12.72 13.67 37.25
N GLN A 277 -12.36 12.41 37.55
CA GLN A 277 -13.29 11.50 38.23
C GLN A 277 -13.70 12.07 39.59
N GLY A 278 -15.00 12.20 39.84
CA GLY A 278 -15.55 12.74 41.08
C GLY A 278 -15.49 14.27 41.22
N ALA A 279 -15.09 15.00 40.18
CA ALA A 279 -15.08 16.47 40.20
C ALA A 279 -16.49 17.07 40.19
N ASP A 280 -16.63 18.29 40.73
CA ASP A 280 -17.88 19.05 40.71
C ASP A 280 -18.32 19.36 39.25
N PRO A 281 -19.56 19.03 38.85
CA PRO A 281 -20.12 19.36 37.54
C PRO A 281 -19.90 20.81 37.10
N ALA A 282 -19.90 21.78 38.03
CA ALA A 282 -19.67 23.19 37.70
C ALA A 282 -18.25 23.46 37.14
N THR A 283 -17.28 22.61 37.49
CA THR A 283 -15.87 22.75 37.07
C THR A 283 -15.54 22.02 35.76
N LEU A 284 -16.37 21.06 35.34
CA LEU A 284 -16.12 20.23 34.16
C LEU A 284 -16.12 21.02 32.86
N GLY A 285 -17.09 21.92 32.66
CA GLY A 285 -17.19 22.75 31.46
C GLY A 285 -15.95 23.63 31.23
N PRO A 286 -15.53 24.44 32.22
CA PRO A 286 -14.27 25.21 32.15
C PRO A 286 -13.04 24.32 31.92
N ALA A 287 -12.93 23.20 32.63
CA ALA A 287 -11.80 22.28 32.49
C ALA A 287 -11.73 21.66 31.08
N PHE A 288 -12.87 21.29 30.50
CA PHE A 288 -12.91 20.76 29.14
C PHE A 288 -12.55 21.82 28.09
N ARG A 289 -12.95 23.08 28.28
CA ARG A 289 -12.50 24.18 27.39
C ARG A 289 -10.99 24.40 27.47
N ALA A 290 -10.41 24.30 28.66
CA ALA A 290 -8.95 24.35 28.83
C ALA A 290 -8.26 23.17 28.13
N PHE A 291 -8.81 21.96 28.27
CA PHE A 291 -8.35 20.76 27.54
C PHE A 291 -8.35 20.97 26.02
N LEU A 292 -9.44 21.51 25.45
CA LEU A 292 -9.53 21.78 24.02
C LEU A 292 -8.51 22.83 23.55
N ALA A 293 -8.29 23.87 24.36
CA ALA A 293 -7.30 24.91 24.07
C ALA A 293 -5.86 24.39 24.10
N GLU A 294 -5.54 23.50 25.05
CA GLU A 294 -4.22 22.90 25.20
C GLU A 294 -3.93 21.88 24.08
N HIS A 295 -4.85 20.94 23.86
CA HIS A 295 -4.63 19.81 22.97
C HIS A 295 -4.99 20.07 21.50
N ARG A 296 -5.66 21.20 21.21
CA ARG A 296 -6.01 21.69 19.87
C ARG A 296 -6.44 20.56 18.91
N PRO A 297 -7.60 19.92 19.10
CA PRO A 297 -7.95 18.70 18.35
C PRO A 297 -7.93 18.82 16.83
N GLY A 298 -8.20 20.03 16.28
CA GLY A 298 -8.15 20.29 14.84
C GLY A 298 -6.77 20.65 14.28
N ASP A 299 -5.75 20.79 15.12
CA ASP A 299 -4.38 21.04 14.69
C ASP A 299 -3.62 19.69 14.62
N LEU A 300 -3.41 19.20 13.40
CA LEU A 300 -2.75 17.93 13.14
C LEU A 300 -1.23 17.98 13.38
N ASP A 301 -0.63 19.17 13.37
CA ASP A 301 0.81 19.35 13.51
C ASP A 301 1.25 19.35 14.97
N ALA A 302 0.46 19.96 15.86
CA ALA A 302 0.78 19.96 17.28
C ALA A 302 -0.42 20.31 18.17
N PRO A 303 -0.47 19.76 19.41
CA PRO A 303 0.29 18.62 19.90
C PRO A 303 -0.23 17.31 19.31
N THR A 304 0.68 16.39 18.98
CA THR A 304 0.38 15.09 18.34
C THR A 304 1.39 14.04 18.80
N GLN A 305 1.12 12.77 18.52
CA GLN A 305 2.03 11.68 18.82
C GLN A 305 3.19 11.67 17.81
N SER A 306 4.42 11.48 18.26
CA SER A 306 5.54 11.28 17.33
C SER A 306 5.38 9.95 16.58
N PRO A 307 5.81 9.85 15.31
CA PRO A 307 5.80 8.57 14.60
C PRO A 307 6.70 7.54 15.30
N GLY A 308 6.33 6.26 15.16
CA GLY A 308 7.15 5.14 15.65
C GLY A 308 7.21 4.99 17.17
N VAL A 309 6.33 5.64 17.95
CA VAL A 309 6.19 5.38 19.40
C VAL A 309 4.81 4.86 19.73
N ILE A 310 4.66 4.13 20.84
CA ILE A 310 3.36 3.67 21.35
C ILE A 310 2.69 4.67 22.29
N ARG A 311 3.43 5.62 22.85
CA ARG A 311 2.94 6.57 23.86
C ARG A 311 3.40 7.98 23.57
N SER A 312 2.49 8.92 23.78
CA SER A 312 2.81 10.34 23.73
C SER A 312 3.50 10.79 25.03
N HIS A 313 4.51 11.64 24.90
CA HIS A 313 5.13 12.29 26.05
C HIS A 313 4.31 13.50 26.47
N PHE A 314 3.74 13.43 27.67
CA PHE A 314 3.05 14.55 28.29
C PHE A 314 3.97 15.16 29.37
N PRO A 315 4.07 16.49 29.46
CA PRO A 315 4.83 17.15 30.52
C PRO A 315 4.37 16.64 31.90
N LYS A 316 5.33 16.40 32.82
CA LYS A 316 5.00 16.07 34.21
C LYS A 316 4.22 17.24 34.81
N GLY A 317 3.00 17.00 35.27
CA GLY A 317 2.10 18.03 35.82
C GLY A 317 0.89 18.38 34.94
N ALA A 318 0.79 17.82 33.73
CA ALA A 318 -0.44 17.87 32.94
C ALA A 318 -1.44 16.82 33.45
N ALA A 319 -2.04 17.08 34.61
CA ALA A 319 -3.20 16.38 35.17
C ALA A 319 -4.02 17.36 36.01
#